data_AF-A0A2M9CFY4-F1
#
_entry.id   AF-A0A2M9CFY4-F1
#
_cell.length_a   1.000
_cell.length_b   1.000
_cell.length_c   1.000
_cell.angle_alpha   90.00
_cell.angle_beta   90.00
_cell.angle_gamma   90.00
#
_symmetry.space_group_name_H-M   'P 1'
#
loop_
_entity.id
_entity.type
_entity.pdbx_description
1 polymer ?
#
loop_
_entity_poly.entity_id
_entity_poly.type
_entity_poly.pdbx_seq_one_letter_code
_entity_poly.pdbx_strand_id
1 'polypeptide(L)'
;MALQEKNAWILGVLAVLAYGAYLVLLFTGSEPGTPLEERPFAWPMIWAIVGSIVVSIVLNIIASIGEPKGAERVDQRDRQIGRFGEYTGQSLLVVGSLVALVLTMLGAAHFWIANAIFLGFVLSAVLGSVAKIAVYRRGMPEW
;
A
#
# COMPACT_ATOMS: atom_id res chain seq x y z
N MET A 1 13.40 -16.72 -4.78
CA MET A 1 13.06 -15.55 -3.94
C MET A 1 12.47 -16.10 -2.65
N ALA A 2 12.83 -15.54 -1.50
CA ALA A 2 12.21 -15.93 -0.23
C ALA A 2 10.70 -15.56 -0.25
N LEU A 3 9.83 -16.32 0.43
CA LEU A 3 8.40 -16.06 0.50
C LEU A 3 8.09 -14.61 0.90
N GLN A 4 8.83 -14.08 1.88
CA GLN A 4 8.67 -12.71 2.34
C GLN A 4 9.09 -11.66 1.31
N GLU A 5 10.13 -11.93 0.50
CA GLU A 5 10.53 -11.04 -0.60
C GLU A 5 9.41 -10.99 -1.65
N LYS A 6 8.81 -12.15 -1.97
CA LYS A 6 7.66 -12.25 -2.88
C LYS A 6 6.44 -11.51 -2.33
N ASN A 7 6.15 -11.64 -1.04
CA ASN A 7 5.01 -10.96 -0.39
C ASN A 7 5.22 -9.45 -0.31
N ALA A 8 6.45 -8.98 -0.08
CA ALA A 8 6.78 -7.54 -0.11
C ALA A 8 6.56 -6.97 -1.52
N TRP A 9 7.00 -7.67 -2.57
CA TRP A 9 6.74 -7.28 -3.96
C TRP A 9 5.25 -7.26 -4.28
N ILE A 10 4.51 -8.29 -3.88
CA ILE A 10 3.06 -8.36 -4.08
C ILE A 10 2.39 -7.13 -3.45
N LEU A 11 2.65 -6.83 -2.17
CA LEU A 11 2.05 -5.69 -1.49
C LEU A 11 2.38 -4.36 -2.16
N GLY A 12 3.65 -4.13 -2.51
CA GLY A 12 4.09 -2.86 -3.09
C GLY A 12 3.52 -2.63 -4.49
N VAL A 13 3.59 -3.64 -5.35
CA VAL A 13 3.03 -3.57 -6.71
C VAL A 13 1.51 -3.39 -6.65
N LEU A 14 0.85 -4.12 -5.76
CA LEU A 14 -0.61 -4.05 -5.64
C LEU A 14 -1.07 -2.69 -5.13
N ALA A 15 -0.35 -2.07 -4.20
CA ALA A 15 -0.65 -0.72 -3.73
C ALA A 15 -0.56 0.31 -4.87
N VAL A 16 0.48 0.24 -5.70
CA VAL A 16 0.64 1.12 -6.87
C VAL A 16 -0.45 0.87 -7.90
N LEU A 17 -0.74 -0.39 -8.21
CA LEU A 17 -1.79 -0.75 -9.18
C LEU A 17 -3.18 -0.34 -8.72
N ALA A 18 -3.51 -0.54 -7.43
CA ALA A 18 -4.79 -0.14 -6.87
C ALA A 18 -4.98 1.38 -6.93
N TYR A 19 -3.94 2.15 -6.60
CA TYR A 19 -3.98 3.60 -6.71
C TYR A 19 -4.09 4.07 -8.17
N GLY A 20 -3.32 3.47 -9.08
CA GLY A 20 -3.40 3.75 -10.50
C GLY A 20 -4.80 3.45 -11.08
N ALA A 21 -5.38 2.30 -10.72
CA ALA A 21 -6.72 1.92 -11.13
C ALA A 21 -7.78 2.90 -10.60
N TYR A 22 -7.66 3.33 -9.33
CA TYR A 22 -8.51 4.37 -8.76
C TYR A 22 -8.43 5.68 -9.56
N LEU A 23 -7.22 6.16 -9.88
CA LEU A 23 -7.05 7.38 -10.68
C LEU A 23 -7.68 7.24 -12.06
N VAL A 24 -7.46 6.11 -12.74
CA VAL A 24 -8.07 5.84 -14.06
C VAL A 24 -9.60 5.92 -13.95
N LEU A 25 -10.20 5.22 -12.99
CA LEU A 25 -11.66 5.24 -12.78
C LEU A 25 -12.19 6.63 -12.46
N LEU A 26 -11.45 7.42 -11.67
CA LEU A 26 -11.80 8.81 -11.34
C LEU A 26 -11.75 9.74 -12.57
N PHE A 27 -10.79 9.52 -13.48
CA PHE A 27 -10.65 10.33 -14.70
C PHE A 27 -11.59 9.90 -15.82
N THR A 28 -11.90 8.61 -15.95
CA THR A 28 -12.78 8.08 -17.01
C THR A 28 -14.26 8.06 -16.61
N GLY A 29 -14.58 8.06 -15.32
CA GLY A 29 -15.94 7.94 -14.80
C GLY A 29 -16.73 9.26 -14.73
N SER A 30 -16.19 10.37 -15.22
CA SER A 30 -16.86 11.68 -15.16
C SER A 30 -16.68 12.45 -16.46
N GLU A 31 -17.65 13.30 -16.79
CA GLU A 31 -17.63 14.08 -18.02
C GLU A 31 -16.45 15.07 -18.04
N PRO A 32 -15.85 15.32 -19.23
CA PRO A 32 -14.80 16.31 -19.38
C PRO A 32 -15.27 17.69 -18.88
N GLY A 33 -14.50 18.32 -17.99
CA GLY A 33 -14.80 19.65 -17.45
C GLY A 33 -15.49 19.65 -16.07
N THR A 34 -15.93 18.51 -15.55
CA THR A 34 -16.40 18.41 -14.16
C THR A 34 -15.27 18.73 -13.17
N PRO A 35 -15.48 19.66 -12.21
CA PRO A 35 -14.54 19.93 -11.13
C PRO A 35 -14.18 18.64 -10.37
N LEU A 36 -12.91 18.49 -9.98
CA LEU A 36 -12.44 17.26 -9.31
C LEU A 36 -13.18 16.97 -8.01
N GLU A 37 -13.62 18.01 -7.31
CA GLU A 37 -14.27 17.92 -6.01
C GLU A 37 -15.72 17.40 -6.08
N GLU A 38 -16.36 17.52 -7.24
CA GLU A 38 -17.73 17.08 -7.49
C GLU A 38 -17.79 15.64 -8.04
N ARG A 39 -16.63 15.08 -8.42
CA ARG A 39 -16.59 13.71 -8.97
C ARG A 39 -16.87 12.69 -7.89
N PRO A 40 -17.65 11.64 -8.19
CA PRO A 40 -17.94 10.57 -7.23
C PRO A 40 -16.69 9.71 -6.97
N PHE A 41 -15.85 10.14 -6.04
CA PHE A 41 -14.58 9.49 -5.71
C PHE A 41 -14.72 8.34 -4.70
N ALA A 42 -15.75 8.38 -3.84
CA ALA A 42 -15.89 7.44 -2.73
C ALA A 42 -16.02 5.99 -3.19
N TRP A 43 -16.87 5.72 -4.18
CA TRP A 43 -17.13 4.36 -4.65
C TRP A 43 -15.92 3.73 -5.37
N PRO A 44 -15.25 4.40 -6.32
CA PRO A 44 -13.99 3.92 -6.88
C PRO A 44 -12.91 3.67 -5.83
N MET A 45 -12.78 4.55 -4.83
CA MET A 45 -11.79 4.42 -3.77
C MET A 45 -12.05 3.18 -2.91
N ILE A 46 -13.30 2.91 -2.54
CA ILE A 46 -13.69 1.72 -1.79
C ILE A 46 -13.34 0.45 -2.57
N TRP A 47 -13.68 0.39 -3.86
CA TRP A 47 -13.35 -0.76 -4.70
C TRP A 47 -11.84 -0.98 -4.85
N ALA A 48 -11.07 0.10 -4.98
CA ALA A 48 -9.62 0.00 -5.06
C ALA A 48 -9.02 -0.55 -3.75
N ILE A 49 -9.49 -0.05 -2.60
CA ILE A 49 -9.02 -0.51 -1.28
C ILE A 49 -9.43 -1.97 -1.06
N VAL A 50 -10.73 -2.28 -1.10
CA VAL A 50 -11.24 -3.63 -0.82
C VAL A 50 -10.72 -4.64 -1.85
N GLY A 51 -10.71 -4.28 -3.14
CA GLY A 51 -10.17 -5.11 -4.20
C GLY A 51 -8.68 -5.42 -4.00
N SER A 52 -7.87 -4.43 -3.62
CA SER A 52 -6.47 -4.67 -3.31
C SER A 52 -6.27 -5.61 -2.11
N ILE A 53 -7.08 -5.49 -1.06
CA ILE A 53 -6.99 -6.40 0.09
C ILE A 53 -7.30 -7.83 -0.34
N VAL A 54 -8.38 -8.03 -1.10
CA VAL A 54 -8.78 -9.36 -1.59
C VAL A 54 -7.71 -9.95 -2.51
N VAL A 55 -7.22 -9.19 -3.49
CA VAL A 55 -6.19 -9.68 -4.42
C VAL A 55 -4.88 -9.99 -3.68
N SER A 56 -4.49 -9.19 -2.69
CA SER A 56 -3.33 -9.45 -1.85
C SER A 56 -3.46 -10.78 -1.11
N ILE A 57 -4.62 -11.04 -0.49
CA ILE A 57 -4.89 -12.29 0.22
C ILE A 57 -4.81 -13.48 -0.73
N VAL A 58 -5.45 -13.40 -1.90
CA VAL A 58 -5.43 -14.48 -2.90
C VAL A 58 -4.02 -14.76 -3.40
N LEU A 59 -3.23 -13.71 -3.70
CA LEU A 59 -1.84 -13.86 -4.13
C LEU A 59 -0.95 -14.49 -3.05
N ASN A 60 -1.15 -14.13 -1.77
CA ASN A 60 -0.43 -14.74 -0.66
C ASN A 60 -0.78 -16.24 -0.51
N ILE A 61 -2.05 -16.61 -0.67
CA ILE A 61 -2.48 -18.03 -0.62
C ILE A 61 -1.89 -18.82 -1.78
N ILE A 62 -1.95 -18.29 -3.01
CA ILE A 62 -1.35 -18.95 -4.18
C ILE A 62 0.17 -19.09 -4.00
N ALA A 63 0.81 -18.09 -3.40
CA ALA A 63 2.24 -18.13 -3.11
C ALA A 63 2.60 -19.21 -2.08
N SER A 64 1.77 -19.46 -1.07
CA SER A 64 2.03 -20.49 -0.06
C SER A 64 1.79 -21.91 -0.56
N ILE A 65 0.81 -22.13 -1.45
CA ILE A 65 0.52 -23.45 -2.03
C ILE A 65 1.70 -23.98 -2.86
N GLY A 66 2.47 -23.10 -3.50
CA GLY A 66 3.61 -23.46 -4.34
C GLY A 66 4.88 -23.86 -3.57
N GLU A 67 4.90 -23.74 -2.25
CA GLU A 67 6.10 -24.05 -1.46
C GLU A 67 6.12 -25.50 -0.93
N PRO A 68 7.28 -26.17 -0.98
CA PRO A 68 7.43 -27.51 -0.44
C PRO A 68 7.20 -27.50 1.08
N LYS A 69 6.34 -28.43 1.54
CA LYS A 69 6.01 -28.64 2.96
C LYS A 69 7.30 -28.76 3.78
N GLY A 70 7.60 -27.75 4.60
CA GLY A 70 8.80 -27.70 5.44
C GLY A 70 9.65 -26.42 5.32
N ALA A 71 9.37 -25.55 4.35
CA ALA A 71 10.02 -24.23 4.23
C ALA A 71 9.53 -23.20 5.27
N GLU A 72 8.49 -23.54 6.05
CA GLU A 72 7.84 -22.70 7.06
C GLU A 72 8.64 -22.62 8.38
N ARG A 73 9.97 -22.50 8.30
CA ARG A 73 10.75 -22.01 9.44
C ARG A 73 10.84 -20.51 9.30
N VAL A 74 9.87 -19.82 9.90
CA VAL A 74 9.95 -18.37 10.19
C VAL A 74 11.16 -18.18 11.10
N ASP A 75 12.33 -18.03 10.49
CA ASP A 75 13.57 -17.77 11.21
C ASP A 75 13.42 -16.41 11.94
N GLN A 76 14.11 -16.23 13.06
CA GLN A 76 14.08 -14.99 13.83
C GLN A 76 14.40 -13.76 12.96
N ARG A 77 15.20 -13.96 11.90
CA ARG A 77 15.55 -12.95 10.89
C ARG A 77 14.34 -12.45 10.10
N ASP A 78 13.47 -13.35 9.68
CA ASP A 78 12.26 -13.07 8.90
C ASP A 78 11.21 -12.28 9.73
N ARG A 79 11.17 -12.51 11.04
CA ARG A 79 10.29 -11.76 11.95
C ARG A 79 10.78 -10.33 12.20
N GLN A 80 12.09 -10.12 12.22
CA GLN A 80 12.69 -8.80 12.35
C GLN A 80 12.55 -7.97 11.07
N ILE A 81 12.70 -8.58 9.89
CA ILE A 81 12.50 -7.91 8.60
C ILE A 81 11.03 -7.48 8.41
N GLY A 82 10.08 -8.32 8.84
CA GLY A 82 8.66 -7.98 8.88
C GLY A 82 8.40 -6.68 9.65
N ARG A 83 8.90 -6.60 10.89
CA ARG A 83 8.75 -5.41 11.75
C ARG A 83 9.43 -4.17 11.17
N PHE A 84 10.60 -4.31 10.58
CA PHE A 84 11.33 -3.17 10.01
C PHE A 84 10.55 -2.49 8.87
N GLY A 85 9.94 -3.30 7.99
CA GLY A 85 9.09 -2.76 6.93
C GLY A 85 7.79 -2.14 7.46
N GLU A 86 7.22 -2.68 8.54
CA GLU A 86 6.06 -2.09 9.23
C GLU A 86 6.40 -0.70 9.81
N TYR A 87 7.51 -0.58 10.54
CA TYR A 87 7.95 0.70 11.12
C TYR A 87 8.29 1.73 10.05
N THR A 88 8.93 1.29 8.96
CA THR A 88 9.30 2.19 7.86
C THR A 88 8.06 2.72 7.14
N GLY A 89 7.07 1.85 6.87
CA GLY A 89 5.80 2.27 6.28
C GLY A 89 5.00 3.20 7.19
N GLN A 90 5.01 2.99 8.50
CA GLN A 90 4.18 3.75 9.45
C GLN A 90 4.47 5.26 9.42
N SER A 91 5.72 5.66 9.15
CA SER A 91 6.11 7.08 9.06
C SER A 91 5.32 7.86 7.99
N LEU A 92 5.14 7.29 6.79
CA LEU A 92 4.43 7.92 5.69
C LEU A 92 2.91 7.95 5.92
N LEU A 93 2.37 6.97 6.64
CA LEU A 93 0.97 6.93 7.03
C LEU A 93 0.66 8.07 8.02
N VAL A 94 1.57 8.31 8.97
CA VAL A 94 1.50 9.45 9.89
C VAL A 94 1.58 10.78 9.13
N VAL A 95 2.52 10.93 8.18
CA VAL A 95 2.60 12.13 7.34
C VAL A 95 1.31 12.35 6.56
N GLY A 96 0.75 11.32 5.93
CA GLY A 96 -0.53 11.42 5.20
C GLY A 96 -1.68 11.85 6.12
N SER A 97 -1.71 11.34 7.35
CA SER A 97 -2.71 11.69 8.35
C SER A 97 -2.55 13.13 8.85
N LEU A 98 -1.31 13.62 9.01
CA LEU A 98 -1.03 15.02 9.35
C LEU A 98 -1.46 15.98 8.24
N VAL A 99 -1.17 15.64 6.98
CA VAL A 99 -1.63 16.41 5.82
C VAL A 99 -3.17 16.47 5.78
N ALA A 100 -3.84 15.34 6.03
CA ALA A 100 -5.30 15.28 6.11
C ALA A 100 -5.87 16.14 7.25
N LEU A 101 -5.21 16.18 8.41
CA LEU A 101 -5.58 17.03 9.54
C LEU A 101 -5.49 18.52 9.15
N VAL A 102 -4.39 18.93 8.52
CA VAL A 102 -4.21 20.31 8.04
C VAL A 102 -5.27 20.67 7.00
N LEU A 103 -5.54 19.78 6.03
CA LEU A 103 -6.60 19.97 5.03
C LEU A 103 -7.98 20.13 5.68
N THR A 104 -8.25 19.36 6.74
CA THR A 104 -9.50 19.45 7.50
C THR A 104 -9.61 20.80 8.21
N MET A 105 -8.53 21.28 8.84
CA MET A 105 -8.49 22.60 9.50
C MET A 105 -8.67 23.75 8.51
N LEU A 106 -8.21 23.58 7.27
CA LEU A 106 -8.38 24.55 6.19
C LEU A 106 -9.78 24.49 5.53
N GLY A 107 -10.66 23.57 5.96
CA GLY A 107 -11.98 23.39 5.37
C GLY A 107 -11.94 22.89 3.91
N ALA A 108 -10.86 22.19 3.52
CA ALA A 108 -10.73 21.67 2.17
C ALA A 108 -11.82 20.64 1.86
N ALA A 109 -12.17 20.51 0.58
CA ALA A 109 -13.15 19.52 0.15
C ALA A 109 -12.74 18.10 0.59
N HIS A 110 -13.74 17.29 0.96
CA HIS A 110 -13.56 15.90 1.37
C HIS A 110 -12.75 15.07 0.35
N PHE A 111 -12.83 15.44 -0.92
CA PHE A 111 -12.02 14.89 -2.00
C PHE A 111 -10.51 14.96 -1.68
N TRP A 112 -9.98 16.13 -1.32
CA TRP A 112 -8.55 16.31 -1.05
C TRP A 112 -8.10 15.56 0.20
N ILE A 113 -8.93 15.56 1.23
CA ILE A 113 -8.66 14.87 2.49
C ILE A 113 -8.56 13.35 2.25
N ALA A 114 -9.53 12.77 1.54
CA ALA A 114 -9.54 11.35 1.23
C ALA A 114 -8.35 10.91 0.37
N ASN A 115 -8.03 11.69 -0.67
CA ASN A 115 -6.89 11.40 -1.54
C ASN A 115 -5.55 11.54 -0.81
N ALA A 116 -5.38 12.51 0.10
CA ALA A 116 -4.17 12.66 0.91
C ALA A 116 -3.93 11.43 1.80
N ILE A 117 -4.99 10.93 2.44
CA ILE A 117 -4.91 9.71 3.26
C ILE A 117 -4.59 8.50 2.38
N PHE A 118 -5.29 8.33 1.27
CA PHE A 118 -5.07 7.18 0.39
C PHE A 118 -3.66 7.16 -0.20
N LEU A 119 -3.15 8.32 -0.63
CA LEU A 119 -1.78 8.47 -1.09
C LEU A 119 -0.78 8.16 0.04
N GLY A 120 -1.05 8.59 1.27
CA GLY A 120 -0.24 8.22 2.44
C GLY A 120 -0.16 6.70 2.65
N PHE A 121 -1.29 6.00 2.54
CA PHE A 121 -1.32 4.52 2.61
C PHE A 121 -0.51 3.87 1.48
N VAL A 122 -0.65 4.35 0.25
CA VAL A 122 0.05 3.79 -0.91
C VAL A 122 1.56 4.00 -0.78
N LEU A 123 2.00 5.21 -0.43
CA LEU A 123 3.41 5.50 -0.22
C LEU A 123 3.98 4.69 0.95
N SER A 124 3.23 4.56 2.04
CA SER A 124 3.59 3.71 3.18
C SER A 124 3.83 2.25 2.77
N ALA A 125 2.90 1.67 1.99
CA ALA A 125 3.02 0.31 1.49
C ALA A 125 4.23 0.16 0.55
N VAL A 126 4.43 1.10 -0.37
CA VAL A 126 5.58 1.09 -1.29
C VAL A 126 6.91 1.18 -0.54
N LEU A 127 7.04 2.12 0.40
CA LEU A 127 8.27 2.30 1.18
C LEU A 127 8.55 1.07 2.06
N GLY A 128 7.52 0.52 2.71
CA GLY A 128 7.64 -0.71 3.50
C GLY A 128 8.09 -1.91 2.65
N SER A 129 7.54 -2.03 1.44
CA SER A 129 7.95 -3.07 0.48
C SER A 129 9.38 -2.89 -0.01
N VAL A 130 9.76 -1.67 -0.41
CA VAL A 130 11.12 -1.35 -0.87
C VAL A 130 12.14 -1.58 0.26
N ALA A 131 11.83 -1.20 1.49
CA ALA A 131 12.67 -1.42 2.65
C ALA A 131 12.89 -2.92 2.90
N LYS A 132 11.82 -3.75 2.87
CA LYS A 132 11.94 -5.21 3.00
C LYS A 132 12.83 -5.79 1.90
N ILE A 133 12.63 -5.39 0.64
CA ILE A 133 13.43 -5.87 -0.50
C ILE A 133 14.90 -5.44 -0.37
N ALA A 134 15.16 -4.20 0.06
CA ALA A 134 16.52 -3.69 0.25
C ALA A 134 17.27 -4.49 1.33
N VAL A 135 16.62 -4.81 2.45
CA VAL A 135 17.21 -5.64 3.51
C VAL A 135 17.46 -7.07 3.05
N TYR A 136 16.54 -7.66 2.27
CA TYR A 136 16.75 -8.99 1.68
C TYR A 136 17.95 -9.04 0.72
N ARG A 137 18.24 -7.94 0.00
CA ARG A 137 19.34 -7.89 -0.99
C ARG A 137 20.67 -7.42 -0.42
N ARG A 138 20.69 -6.55 0.58
CA ARG A 138 21.92 -5.92 1.11
C ARG A 138 22.36 -6.44 2.48
N GLY A 139 21.54 -7.26 3.14
CA GLY A 139 21.77 -7.67 4.53
C GLY A 139 21.21 -6.65 5.53
N MET A 140 20.92 -7.10 6.75
CA MET A 140 20.51 -6.20 7.84
C MET A 140 21.62 -5.17 8.10
N PRO A 141 21.29 -3.88 8.30
CA PRO A 141 22.23 -2.97 8.93
C PRO A 141 22.53 -3.50 10.33
N GLU A 142 23.76 -3.94 10.58
CA GLU A 142 24.23 -4.23 11.94
C GLU A 142 24.32 -2.87 12.67
N TRP A 143 23.50 -2.71 13.70
CA TRP A 143 23.60 -1.61 14.66
C TRP A 143 23.92 -2.19 16.03
#